data_AF-A0A3C1YZ26-F1
#
_entry.id   AF-A0A3C1YZ26-F1
#
_cell.length_a   1.000
_cell.length_b   1.000
_cell.length_c   1.000
_cell.angle_alpha   90.00
_cell.angle_beta   90.00
_cell.angle_gamma   90.00
#
_symmetry.space_group_name_H-M   'P 1'
#
loop_
_entity.id
_entity.type
_entity.pdbx_description
1 polymer ?
#
loop_
_entity_poly.entity_id
_entity_poly.type
_entity_poly.pdbx_seq_one_letter_code
_entity_poly.pdbx_strand_id
1 'polypeptide(L)'
;MHVQKESMTKLSSAALAPNRLLKLSGGKWAYAGPGDLALAVSAGRTYAADEPLAGEFLANNWTFRIGVAATVTQFADVYQAANGTVSMVPSGRYVGIALEAATAIGQEIEILPKEPPLSKPVTAHTADATLTAAQSGTVHTTVGATGTVVLTLPPATLGLDFPFRVGAAQELRLDPDGTEKISLPSTGVPGAAGKYLTANADGETVHLLCTKAGEWSVIGFTGTWTAEP
;
A
#
# COMPACT_ATOMS: atom_id res chain seq x y z
N MET A 1 24.77 20.27 -13.05
CA MET A 1 24.69 18.84 -13.41
C MET A 1 23.23 18.54 -13.69
N HIS A 2 22.85 18.36 -14.95
CA HIS A 2 21.45 18.11 -15.32
C HIS A 2 21.19 16.62 -15.11
N VAL A 3 20.41 16.26 -14.10
CA VAL A 3 20.01 14.85 -13.88
C VAL A 3 19.09 14.48 -15.04
N GLN A 4 19.54 13.58 -15.91
CA GLN A 4 18.71 13.04 -16.97
C GLN A 4 17.64 12.18 -16.33
N LYS A 5 16.37 12.63 -16.40
CA LYS A 5 15.25 11.84 -15.93
C LYS A 5 15.04 10.67 -16.90
N GLU A 6 15.11 9.45 -16.39
CA GLU A 6 14.79 8.28 -17.20
C GLU A 6 13.32 8.31 -17.59
N SER A 7 13.06 8.25 -18.89
CA SER A 7 11.72 8.29 -19.45
C SER A 7 11.55 7.19 -20.50
N MET A 8 10.30 6.74 -20.66
CA MET A 8 9.93 5.79 -21.70
C MET A 8 8.79 6.37 -22.54
N THR A 9 8.98 6.36 -23.86
CA THR A 9 7.95 6.79 -24.81
C THR A 9 7.08 5.60 -25.23
N LYS A 10 5.77 5.73 -25.04
CA LYS A 10 4.73 4.83 -25.57
C LYS A 10 3.56 5.66 -26.08
N LEU A 11 2.67 5.06 -26.84
CA LEU A 11 1.44 5.73 -27.25
C LEU A 11 0.49 5.86 -26.05
N SER A 12 -0.25 6.95 -25.97
CA SER A 12 -1.37 7.12 -25.05
C SER A 12 -2.56 6.24 -25.46
N SER A 13 -3.27 5.66 -24.50
CA SER A 13 -4.46 4.84 -24.75
C SER A 13 -5.72 5.67 -25.00
N ALA A 14 -5.71 6.93 -24.57
CA ALA A 14 -6.81 7.89 -24.65
C ALA A 14 -6.23 9.31 -24.56
N ALA A 15 -7.08 10.33 -24.48
CA ALA A 15 -6.61 11.66 -24.13
C ALA A 15 -6.06 11.67 -22.69
N LEU A 16 -4.79 12.06 -22.52
CA LEU A 16 -4.11 12.09 -21.22
C LEU A 16 -3.58 13.50 -20.93
N ALA A 17 -3.97 14.04 -19.78
CA ALA A 17 -3.49 15.30 -19.24
C ALA A 17 -2.05 15.16 -18.72
N PRO A 18 -1.30 16.26 -18.63
CA PRO A 18 0.01 16.25 -17.99
C PRO A 18 -0.12 16.02 -16.48
N ASN A 19 0.98 15.65 -15.84
CA ASN A 19 1.11 15.50 -14.40
C ASN A 19 0.05 14.53 -13.84
N ARG A 20 -0.03 13.35 -14.46
CA ARG A 20 -0.89 12.23 -14.04
C ARG A 20 -0.09 10.95 -13.94
N LEU A 21 -0.40 10.11 -12.95
CA LEU A 21 0.18 8.78 -12.82
C LEU A 21 -0.24 7.89 -13.98
N LEU A 22 0.73 7.17 -14.51
CA LEU A 22 0.60 6.31 -15.67
C LEU A 22 0.87 4.85 -15.29
N LYS A 23 0.09 3.97 -15.92
CA LYS A 23 0.33 2.53 -15.99
C LYS A 23 0.46 2.10 -17.46
N LEU A 24 1.02 0.92 -17.69
CA LEU A 24 0.90 0.26 -18.99
C LEU A 24 -0.39 -0.54 -19.06
N SER A 25 -1.17 -0.31 -20.12
CA SER A 25 -2.36 -1.09 -20.46
C SER A 25 -2.37 -1.35 -21.96
N GLY A 26 -2.37 -2.62 -22.37
CA GLY A 26 -2.29 -3.00 -23.78
C GLY A 26 -1.05 -2.44 -24.51
N GLY A 27 0.07 -2.26 -23.80
CA GLY A 27 1.31 -1.68 -24.34
C GLY A 27 1.28 -0.15 -24.52
N LYS A 28 0.19 0.51 -24.13
CA LYS A 28 0.01 1.96 -24.16
C LYS A 28 0.03 2.55 -22.76
N TRP A 29 0.34 3.84 -22.66
CA TRP A 29 0.16 4.60 -21.43
C TRP A 29 -1.33 4.84 -21.18
N ALA A 30 -1.78 4.53 -19.98
CA ALA A 30 -3.12 4.84 -19.48
C ALA A 30 -2.99 5.43 -18.08
N TYR A 31 -4.04 6.12 -17.59
CA TYR A 31 -4.03 6.56 -16.19
C TYR A 31 -3.98 5.36 -15.23
N ALA A 32 -3.16 5.49 -14.19
CA ALA A 32 -3.22 4.62 -13.02
C ALA A 32 -4.38 5.07 -12.11
N GLY A 33 -5.28 4.16 -11.77
CA GLY A 33 -6.30 4.36 -10.75
C GLY A 33 -5.86 3.84 -9.37
N PRO A 34 -6.71 3.96 -8.34
CA PRO A 34 -6.34 3.69 -6.95
C PRO A 34 -5.71 2.31 -6.67
N GLY A 35 -6.10 1.27 -7.40
CA GLY A 35 -5.57 -0.09 -7.25
C GLY A 35 -4.38 -0.43 -8.14
N ASP A 36 -4.04 0.42 -9.11
CA ASP A 36 -3.03 0.15 -10.12
C ASP A 36 -1.61 0.44 -9.62
N LEU A 37 -0.63 -0.30 -10.14
CA LEU A 37 0.78 0.06 -9.98
C LEU A 37 1.11 1.21 -10.96
N ALA A 38 1.32 2.41 -10.44
CA ALA A 38 1.84 3.52 -11.20
C ALA A 38 3.33 3.31 -11.49
N LEU A 39 3.73 3.51 -12.74
CA LEU A 39 5.11 3.33 -13.20
C LEU A 39 5.78 4.68 -13.48
N ALA A 40 5.00 5.64 -13.96
CA ALA A 40 5.49 6.90 -14.47
C ALA A 40 4.49 8.03 -14.21
N VAL A 41 4.89 9.26 -14.53
CA VAL A 41 4.04 10.44 -14.59
C VAL A 41 4.08 11.02 -16.00
N SER A 42 2.93 11.44 -16.52
CA SER A 42 2.87 12.17 -17.79
C SER A 42 3.53 13.55 -17.63
N ALA A 43 4.44 13.89 -18.53
CA ALA A 43 5.10 15.19 -18.53
C ALA A 43 4.57 16.11 -19.63
N GLY A 44 4.71 17.42 -19.44
CA GLY A 44 4.55 18.42 -20.50
C GLY A 44 3.12 18.91 -20.71
N ARG A 45 2.38 18.30 -21.62
CA ARG A 45 1.08 18.81 -22.11
C ARG A 45 -0.02 17.76 -22.09
N THR A 46 -1.19 18.11 -22.60
CA THR A 46 -2.24 17.14 -22.93
C THR A 46 -1.88 16.40 -24.21
N TYR A 47 -2.08 15.09 -24.19
CA TYR A 47 -1.87 14.17 -25.29
C TYR A 47 -3.21 13.68 -25.80
N ALA A 48 -3.41 13.64 -27.12
CA ALA A 48 -4.54 12.95 -27.73
C ALA A 48 -4.39 11.43 -27.61
N ALA A 49 -5.42 10.66 -27.96
CA ALA A 49 -5.28 9.21 -28.06
C ALA A 49 -4.28 8.83 -29.16
N ASP A 50 -3.54 7.74 -28.96
CA ASP A 50 -2.53 7.23 -29.88
C ASP A 50 -1.37 8.20 -30.17
N GLU A 51 -1.20 9.20 -29.31
CA GLU A 51 -0.10 10.14 -29.40
C GLU A 51 1.12 9.61 -28.61
N PRO A 52 2.35 9.75 -29.15
CA PRO A 52 3.56 9.47 -28.39
C PRO A 52 3.64 10.32 -27.11
N LEU A 53 3.69 9.64 -25.97
CA LEU A 53 3.79 10.22 -24.64
C LEU A 53 5.05 9.66 -23.95
N ALA A 54 5.92 10.54 -23.49
CA ALA A 54 7.00 10.20 -22.59
C ALA A 54 6.47 10.12 -21.16
N GLY A 55 6.54 8.94 -20.54
CA GLY A 55 6.32 8.76 -19.12
C GLY A 55 7.64 8.91 -18.38
N GLU A 56 7.73 9.85 -17.45
CA GLU A 56 8.88 9.99 -16.54
C GLU A 56 8.76 8.98 -15.41
N PHE A 57 9.75 8.09 -15.23
CA PHE A 57 9.65 7.03 -14.24
C PHE A 57 9.69 7.58 -12.80
N LEU A 58 8.80 7.05 -11.96
CA LEU A 58 8.69 7.46 -10.55
C LEU A 58 9.96 7.12 -9.74
N ALA A 59 10.57 5.97 -10.01
CA ALA A 59 11.69 5.43 -9.24
C ALA A 59 12.99 6.26 -9.33
N ASN A 60 13.10 7.17 -10.31
CA ASN A 60 14.30 7.95 -10.56
C ASN A 60 14.13 9.45 -10.32
N ASN A 61 12.99 9.85 -9.75
CA ASN A 61 12.66 11.24 -9.50
C ASN A 61 12.71 11.53 -8.00
N TRP A 62 13.51 12.52 -7.60
CA TRP A 62 13.55 13.01 -6.22
C TRP A 62 12.26 13.72 -5.83
N THR A 63 11.62 14.41 -6.77
CA THR A 63 10.28 14.99 -6.66
C THR A 63 9.62 14.99 -8.04
N PHE A 64 8.29 15.06 -8.07
CA PHE A 64 7.56 15.25 -9.33
C PHE A 64 6.26 16.03 -9.13
N ARG A 65 5.77 16.65 -10.20
CA ARG A 65 4.50 17.38 -10.24
C ARG A 65 3.34 16.43 -10.52
N ILE A 66 2.23 16.62 -9.84
CA ILE A 66 1.00 15.85 -10.08
C ILE A 66 -0.26 16.65 -9.81
N GLY A 67 -1.33 16.35 -10.55
CA GLY A 67 -2.65 16.91 -10.28
C GLY A 67 -3.37 16.28 -9.10
N VAL A 68 -4.12 17.10 -8.37
CA VAL A 68 -4.90 16.67 -7.19
C VAL A 68 -6.38 16.46 -7.51
N ALA A 69 -6.99 15.48 -6.85
CA ALA A 69 -8.41 15.14 -6.91
C ALA A 69 -9.26 15.81 -5.81
N ALA A 70 -8.63 16.57 -4.91
CA ALA A 70 -9.28 17.26 -3.81
C ALA A 70 -8.32 18.32 -3.25
N THR A 71 -8.75 19.06 -2.23
CA THR A 71 -7.84 19.84 -1.40
C THR A 71 -6.74 18.96 -0.81
N VAL A 72 -5.51 19.47 -0.78
CA VAL A 72 -4.35 18.80 -0.18
C VAL A 72 -3.62 19.80 0.71
N THR A 73 -3.31 19.41 1.94
CA THR A 73 -2.49 20.21 2.85
C THR A 73 -1.02 19.92 2.59
N GLN A 74 -0.16 20.94 2.72
CA GLN A 74 1.29 20.73 2.65
C GLN A 74 1.75 19.72 3.72
N PHE A 75 2.70 18.87 3.36
CA PHE A 75 3.24 17.76 4.15
C PHE A 75 2.25 16.65 4.48
N ALA A 76 1.04 16.66 3.89
CA ALA A 76 0.12 15.55 4.02
C ALA A 76 0.58 14.35 3.19
N ASP A 77 0.25 13.17 3.72
CA ASP A 77 0.28 11.92 3.00
C ASP A 77 -0.73 11.93 1.85
N VAL A 78 -0.30 11.50 0.66
CA VAL A 78 -1.17 11.43 -0.52
C VAL A 78 -1.13 10.07 -1.18
N TYR A 79 -2.29 9.68 -1.69
CA TYR A 79 -2.60 8.37 -2.24
C TYR A 79 -3.17 8.51 -3.65
N GLN A 80 -3.00 7.47 -4.46
CA GLN A 80 -3.53 7.40 -5.82
C GLN A 80 -5.05 7.58 -5.79
N ALA A 81 -5.54 8.44 -6.67
CA ALA A 81 -6.94 8.68 -6.93
C ALA A 81 -7.27 8.34 -8.39
N ALA A 82 -8.55 8.44 -8.75
CA ALA A 82 -8.98 8.19 -10.13
C ALA A 82 -8.27 9.12 -11.14
N ASN A 83 -8.22 8.70 -12.40
CA ASN A 83 -7.66 9.48 -13.51
C ASN A 83 -6.19 9.91 -13.31
N GLY A 84 -5.38 9.11 -12.61
CA GLY A 84 -3.96 9.37 -12.41
C GLY A 84 -3.66 10.56 -11.49
N THR A 85 -4.62 10.98 -10.67
CA THR A 85 -4.45 12.08 -9.71
C THR A 85 -4.09 11.55 -8.33
N VAL A 86 -3.88 12.45 -7.37
CA VAL A 86 -3.69 12.11 -5.95
C VAL A 86 -4.71 12.78 -5.04
N SER A 87 -4.92 12.22 -3.85
CA SER A 87 -5.70 12.87 -2.79
C SER A 87 -5.14 12.50 -1.41
N MET A 88 -5.55 13.22 -0.36
CA MET A 88 -5.27 12.84 1.03
C MET A 88 -6.16 11.68 1.53
N VAL A 89 -7.15 11.23 0.75
CA VAL A 89 -8.01 10.11 1.12
C VAL A 89 -7.24 8.80 0.90
N PRO A 90 -7.10 7.93 1.91
CA PRO A 90 -6.35 6.68 1.81
C PRO A 90 -7.13 5.57 1.05
N SER A 91 -7.67 5.91 -0.12
CA SER A 91 -8.49 5.02 -0.96
C SER A 91 -7.70 4.28 -2.05
N GLY A 92 -6.41 4.57 -2.18
CA GLY A 92 -5.52 3.98 -3.18
C GLY A 92 -4.12 3.76 -2.65
N ARG A 93 -3.22 3.31 -3.52
CA ARG A 93 -1.81 3.13 -3.14
C ARG A 93 -1.20 4.45 -2.69
N TYR A 94 -0.38 4.40 -1.66
CA TYR A 94 0.39 5.56 -1.21
C TYR A 94 1.35 6.03 -2.30
N VAL A 95 1.47 7.34 -2.50
CA VAL A 95 2.29 7.96 -3.54
C VAL A 95 3.48 8.70 -2.94
N GLY A 96 3.27 9.43 -1.85
CA GLY A 96 4.33 10.23 -1.22
C GLY A 96 3.78 11.30 -0.29
N ILE A 97 4.62 12.31 -0.05
CA ILE A 97 4.31 13.46 0.80
C ILE A 97 4.14 14.69 -0.10
N ALA A 98 3.04 15.41 0.07
CA ALA A 98 2.82 16.69 -0.60
C ALA A 98 3.83 17.74 -0.13
N LEU A 99 4.61 18.32 -1.03
CA LEU A 99 5.53 19.43 -0.71
C LEU A 99 4.87 20.80 -0.87
N GLU A 100 3.70 20.84 -1.49
CA GLU A 100 2.88 22.03 -1.70
C GLU A 100 1.42 21.74 -1.32
N ALA A 101 0.70 22.77 -0.89
CA ALA A 101 -0.74 22.66 -0.65
C ALA A 101 -1.52 22.92 -1.96
N ALA A 102 -2.69 22.31 -2.09
CA ALA A 102 -3.68 22.63 -3.10
C ALA A 102 -5.04 22.89 -2.46
N THR A 103 -5.73 23.93 -2.91
CA THR A 103 -7.02 24.36 -2.39
C THR A 103 -8.20 23.92 -3.26
N ALA A 104 -7.94 23.29 -4.42
CA ALA A 104 -9.00 22.85 -5.33
C ALA A 104 -8.57 21.67 -6.22
N ILE A 105 -9.57 20.95 -6.74
CA ILE A 105 -9.39 19.94 -7.80
C ILE A 105 -8.66 20.54 -9.00
N GLY A 106 -7.80 19.73 -9.62
CA GLY A 106 -7.14 20.07 -10.88
C GLY A 106 -5.93 20.98 -10.72
N GLN A 107 -5.67 21.51 -9.52
CA GLN A 107 -4.38 22.10 -9.20
C GLN A 107 -3.28 21.03 -9.22
N GLU A 108 -2.04 21.47 -9.36
CA GLU A 108 -0.88 20.61 -9.37
C GLU A 108 -0.01 20.94 -8.17
N ILE A 109 0.53 19.90 -7.53
CA ILE A 109 1.45 20.01 -6.41
C ILE A 109 2.74 19.27 -6.73
N GLU A 110 3.81 19.69 -6.10
CA GLU A 110 5.03 18.89 -6.04
C GLU A 110 4.93 17.84 -4.92
N ILE A 111 5.35 16.62 -5.23
CA ILE A 111 5.38 15.50 -4.29
C ILE A 111 6.81 15.00 -4.16
N LEU A 112 7.19 14.68 -2.92
CA LEU A 112 8.30 13.79 -2.63
C LEU A 112 7.79 12.35 -2.74
N PRO A 113 8.09 11.60 -3.83
CA PRO A 113 7.80 10.17 -3.89
C PRO A 113 8.37 9.52 -2.65
N LYS A 114 7.59 8.65 -2.03
CA LYS A 114 8.20 7.66 -1.15
C LYS A 114 8.85 6.65 -2.08
N GLU A 115 10.18 6.65 -2.11
CA GLU A 115 10.89 5.39 -2.39
C GLU A 115 10.22 4.33 -1.51
N PRO A 116 9.87 3.13 -2.02
CA PRO A 116 9.42 2.07 -1.13
C PRO A 116 10.44 2.05 0.01
N PRO A 117 10.02 2.35 1.25
CA PRO A 117 10.99 2.69 2.26
C PRO A 117 11.84 1.43 2.41
N LEU A 118 13.17 1.57 2.33
CA LEU A 118 14.08 0.47 2.61
C LEU A 118 13.77 -0.15 4.00
N SER A 119 13.12 0.63 4.88
CA SER A 119 12.50 0.19 6.13
C SER A 119 10.98 0.09 6.07
N LYS A 120 10.40 -1.08 6.40
CA LYS A 120 8.95 -1.20 6.64
C LYS A 120 8.56 -0.31 7.85
N PRO A 121 7.58 0.60 7.74
CA PRO A 121 7.15 1.40 8.89
C PRO A 121 6.54 0.49 9.95
N VAL A 122 6.78 0.81 11.23
CA VAL A 122 6.32 0.01 12.37
C VAL A 122 5.18 0.74 13.08
N THR A 123 4.07 0.04 13.30
CA THR A 123 2.91 0.54 14.05
C THR A 123 2.74 -0.29 15.32
N ALA A 124 2.83 0.36 16.49
CA ALA A 124 2.57 -0.27 17.77
C ALA A 124 1.08 -0.17 18.13
N HIS A 125 0.51 -1.28 18.61
CA HIS A 125 -0.88 -1.41 19.03
C HIS A 125 -0.90 -1.76 20.52
N THR A 126 -1.53 -0.90 21.32
CA THR A 126 -1.71 -1.12 22.77
C THR A 126 -3.15 -1.54 23.12
N ALA A 127 -4.02 -1.67 22.12
CA ALA A 127 -5.41 -2.07 22.19
C ALA A 127 -5.84 -2.65 20.84
N ASP A 128 -7.04 -3.22 20.77
CA ASP A 128 -7.61 -3.81 19.56
C ASP A 128 -7.70 -2.80 18.41
N ALA A 129 -7.51 -3.28 17.18
CA ALA A 129 -7.58 -2.45 15.98
C ALA A 129 -8.04 -3.24 14.75
N THR A 130 -8.74 -2.54 13.84
CA THR A 130 -9.06 -3.07 12.50
C THR A 130 -8.05 -2.55 11.49
N LEU A 131 -7.39 -3.46 10.80
CA LEU A 131 -6.43 -3.14 9.75
C LEU A 131 -7.13 -2.95 8.40
N THR A 132 -6.54 -2.12 7.55
CA THR A 132 -7.05 -1.81 6.22
C THR A 132 -6.05 -2.26 5.15
N ALA A 133 -6.52 -2.49 3.92
CA ALA A 133 -5.65 -2.83 2.79
C ALA A 133 -4.53 -1.79 2.54
N ALA A 134 -4.76 -0.52 2.88
CA ALA A 134 -3.77 0.55 2.74
C ALA A 134 -2.56 0.39 3.68
N GLN A 135 -2.68 -0.41 4.75
CA GLN A 135 -1.61 -0.69 5.70
C GLN A 135 -0.76 -1.91 5.30
N SER A 136 -1.04 -2.53 4.16
CA SER A 136 -0.20 -3.60 3.60
C SER A 136 1.25 -3.12 3.43
N GLY A 137 2.20 -3.96 3.85
CA GLY A 137 3.64 -3.67 3.84
C GLY A 137 4.16 -2.96 5.10
N THR A 138 3.28 -2.63 6.07
CA THR A 138 3.69 -2.09 7.38
C THR A 138 3.84 -3.21 8.42
N VAL A 139 4.78 -3.07 9.37
CA VAL A 139 4.98 -4.01 10.47
C VAL A 139 4.08 -3.63 11.64
N HIS A 140 3.28 -4.57 12.13
CA HIS A 140 2.40 -4.37 13.28
C HIS A 140 3.00 -5.04 14.52
N THR A 141 3.03 -4.34 15.65
CA THR A 141 3.59 -4.88 16.90
C THR A 141 2.78 -4.51 18.13
N THR A 142 2.90 -5.29 19.20
CA THR A 142 2.23 -5.04 20.50
C THR A 142 3.13 -4.35 21.54
N VAL A 143 4.20 -3.68 21.11
CA VAL A 143 5.06 -2.91 22.03
C VAL A 143 4.21 -1.94 22.85
N GLY A 144 4.32 -2.03 24.19
CA GLY A 144 3.59 -1.20 25.12
C GLY A 144 2.19 -1.70 25.49
N ALA A 145 1.73 -2.82 24.92
CA ALA A 145 0.47 -3.44 25.34
C ALA A 145 0.59 -3.99 26.78
N THR A 146 -0.49 -3.80 27.56
CA THR A 146 -0.60 -4.32 28.94
C THR A 146 -1.64 -5.44 29.07
N GLY A 147 -2.22 -5.87 27.96
CA GLY A 147 -3.21 -6.94 27.87
C GLY A 147 -3.32 -7.46 26.44
N THR A 148 -4.28 -8.36 26.20
CA THR A 148 -4.54 -8.93 24.88
C THR A 148 -4.82 -7.83 23.84
N VAL A 149 -4.26 -7.99 22.65
CA VAL A 149 -4.51 -7.15 21.48
C VAL A 149 -5.06 -8.01 20.35
N VAL A 150 -6.23 -7.65 19.82
CA VAL A 150 -6.84 -8.25 18.64
C VAL A 150 -6.66 -7.33 17.44
N LEU A 151 -5.99 -7.83 16.40
CA LEU A 151 -5.87 -7.15 15.11
C LEU A 151 -6.78 -7.85 14.10
N THR A 152 -7.89 -7.21 13.74
CA THR A 152 -8.78 -7.69 12.67
C THR A 152 -8.15 -7.38 11.32
N LEU A 153 -7.94 -8.41 10.50
CA LEU A 153 -7.37 -8.31 9.16
C LEU A 153 -8.40 -7.72 8.17
N PRO A 154 -7.96 -7.01 7.11
CA PRO A 154 -8.87 -6.67 6.03
C PRO A 154 -9.29 -7.93 5.24
N PRO A 155 -10.32 -7.85 4.39
CA PRO A 155 -10.64 -8.93 3.45
C PRO A 155 -9.41 -9.34 2.63
N ALA A 156 -9.09 -10.64 2.62
CA ALA A 156 -7.96 -11.23 1.94
C ALA A 156 -8.03 -11.01 0.42
N THR A 157 -7.33 -10.00 -0.04
CA THR A 157 -7.15 -9.68 -1.46
C THR A 157 -5.72 -10.02 -1.88
N LEU A 158 -5.56 -10.59 -3.09
CA LEU A 158 -4.27 -11.00 -3.62
C LEU A 158 -3.18 -9.91 -3.47
N GLY A 159 -2.06 -10.30 -2.89
CA GLY A 159 -0.87 -9.45 -2.74
C GLY A 159 -0.85 -8.57 -1.49
N LEU A 160 -1.88 -8.62 -0.63
CA LEU A 160 -1.78 -8.01 0.70
C LEU A 160 -0.74 -8.76 1.55
N ASP A 161 0.15 -7.99 2.18
CA ASP A 161 1.34 -8.43 2.92
C ASP A 161 1.36 -7.77 4.30
N PHE A 162 1.28 -8.56 5.36
CA PHE A 162 1.28 -8.08 6.74
C PHE A 162 2.26 -8.87 7.63
N PRO A 163 3.41 -8.27 7.99
CA PRO A 163 4.29 -8.78 9.03
C PRO A 163 3.85 -8.32 10.43
N PHE A 164 3.86 -9.26 11.38
CA PHE A 164 3.48 -9.05 12.78
C PHE A 164 4.62 -9.44 13.72
N ARG A 165 4.73 -8.74 14.85
CA ARG A 165 5.64 -9.07 15.95
C ARG A 165 4.95 -8.89 17.31
N VAL A 166 4.92 -9.91 18.13
CA VAL A 166 4.59 -9.76 19.57
C VAL A 166 5.70 -8.93 20.21
N GLY A 167 5.36 -7.73 20.67
CA GLY A 167 6.32 -6.74 21.18
C GLY A 167 6.21 -6.41 22.66
N ALA A 168 5.16 -6.92 23.31
CA ALA A 168 5.06 -7.09 24.75
C ALA A 168 4.60 -8.53 24.97
N ALA A 169 5.02 -9.18 26.07
CA ALA A 169 4.62 -10.54 26.43
C ALA A 169 3.14 -10.59 26.89
N GLN A 170 2.26 -10.27 25.96
CA GLN A 170 0.82 -10.24 26.03
C GLN A 170 0.28 -10.93 24.77
N GLU A 171 -0.92 -11.47 24.85
CA GLU A 171 -1.51 -12.18 23.72
C GLU A 171 -1.79 -11.24 22.54
N LEU A 172 -1.31 -11.60 21.35
CA LEU A 172 -1.66 -10.98 20.08
C LEU A 172 -2.50 -11.96 19.27
N ARG A 173 -3.73 -11.56 18.93
CA ARG A 173 -4.64 -12.33 18.06
C ARG A 173 -4.77 -11.66 16.69
N LEU A 174 -4.64 -12.45 15.63
CA LEU A 174 -4.83 -12.04 14.24
C LEU A 174 -6.14 -12.63 13.75
N ASP A 175 -7.17 -11.80 13.68
CA ASP A 175 -8.54 -12.21 13.41
C ASP A 175 -8.87 -12.03 11.91
N PRO A 176 -9.17 -13.10 11.15
CA PRO A 176 -9.51 -12.98 9.73
C PRO A 176 -10.88 -12.32 9.51
N ASP A 177 -11.11 -11.75 8.33
CA ASP A 177 -12.42 -11.14 8.02
C ASP A 177 -13.50 -12.23 7.83
N GLY A 178 -14.47 -12.26 8.73
CA GLY A 178 -15.63 -13.15 8.63
C GLY A 178 -15.28 -14.64 8.57
N THR A 179 -15.43 -15.27 7.41
CA THR A 179 -15.24 -16.71 7.19
C THR A 179 -13.91 -17.06 6.53
N GLU A 180 -13.03 -16.09 6.35
CA GLU A 180 -11.70 -16.30 5.81
C GLU A 180 -10.87 -17.22 6.73
N LYS A 181 -9.81 -17.79 6.15
CA LYS A 181 -8.92 -18.73 6.84
C LYS A 181 -7.50 -18.21 6.86
N ILE A 182 -6.81 -18.49 7.96
CA ILE A 182 -5.37 -18.29 8.09
C ILE A 182 -4.70 -19.67 8.07
N SER A 183 -3.69 -19.86 7.22
CA SER A 183 -2.85 -21.06 7.23
C SER A 183 -2.14 -21.25 8.56
N LEU A 184 -2.08 -22.49 9.04
CA LEU A 184 -1.32 -22.83 10.23
C LEU A 184 0.19 -22.69 9.95
N PRO A 185 0.95 -21.98 10.80
CA PRO A 185 2.38 -21.73 10.58
C PRO A 185 3.23 -23.00 10.41
N SER A 186 2.93 -24.06 11.16
CA SER A 186 3.72 -25.30 11.16
C SER A 186 3.43 -26.24 9.99
N THR A 187 2.26 -26.14 9.34
CA THR A 187 1.83 -27.08 8.29
C THR A 187 1.51 -26.41 6.96
N GLY A 188 1.29 -25.09 6.95
CA GLY A 188 0.79 -24.33 5.81
C GLY A 188 -0.68 -24.61 5.47
N VAL A 189 -1.34 -25.57 6.14
CA VAL A 189 -2.73 -25.95 5.88
C VAL A 189 -3.67 -24.89 6.49
N PRO A 190 -4.70 -24.43 5.77
CA PRO A 190 -5.70 -23.51 6.31
C PRO A 190 -6.32 -24.03 7.62
N GLY A 191 -6.38 -23.17 8.64
CA GLY A 191 -7.17 -23.40 9.84
C GLY A 191 -8.68 -23.43 9.55
N ALA A 192 -9.48 -23.55 10.61
CA ALA A 192 -10.93 -23.41 10.48
C ALA A 192 -11.33 -21.95 10.12
N ALA A 193 -12.48 -21.81 9.46
CA ALA A 193 -12.99 -20.52 9.01
C ALA A 193 -13.28 -19.59 10.21
N GLY A 194 -12.88 -18.32 10.10
CA GLY A 194 -13.10 -17.31 11.15
C GLY A 194 -12.26 -17.51 12.41
N LYS A 195 -11.29 -18.45 12.40
CA LYS A 195 -10.43 -18.72 13.54
C LYS A 195 -9.19 -17.85 13.49
N TYR A 196 -8.91 -17.15 14.59
CA TYR A 196 -7.73 -16.30 14.71
C TYR A 196 -6.45 -17.13 14.88
N LEU A 197 -5.32 -16.51 14.55
CA LEU A 197 -3.98 -17.00 14.88
C LEU A 197 -3.44 -16.20 16.08
N THR A 198 -2.82 -16.85 17.06
CA THR A 198 -2.35 -16.19 18.30
C THR A 198 -0.94 -16.58 18.71
N ALA A 199 -0.28 -15.66 19.39
CA ALA A 199 1.05 -15.78 20.01
C ALA A 199 1.11 -14.87 21.26
N ASN A 200 2.01 -15.14 22.20
CA ASN A 200 2.00 -14.44 23.50
C ASN A 200 3.37 -14.20 24.14
N ALA A 201 4.47 -14.58 23.49
CA ALA A 201 5.81 -14.30 23.97
C ALA A 201 6.45 -13.14 23.19
N ASP A 202 7.16 -12.24 23.89
CA ASP A 202 7.88 -11.15 23.22
C ASP A 202 8.93 -11.70 22.24
N GLY A 203 8.97 -11.11 21.05
CA GLY A 203 9.86 -11.50 19.97
C GLY A 203 9.28 -12.48 18.95
N GLU A 204 8.11 -13.08 19.21
CA GLU A 204 7.46 -13.96 18.24
C GLU A 204 6.97 -13.18 17.01
N THR A 205 7.16 -13.75 15.82
CA THR A 205 6.81 -13.08 14.55
C THR A 205 6.02 -13.99 13.63
N VAL A 206 5.09 -13.44 12.86
CA VAL A 206 4.46 -14.14 11.73
C VAL A 206 4.29 -13.19 10.56
N HIS A 207 4.49 -13.69 9.35
CA HIS A 207 4.31 -12.95 8.11
C HIS A 207 3.17 -13.56 7.31
N LEU A 208 2.07 -12.81 7.17
CA LEU A 208 0.93 -13.18 6.36
C LEU A 208 1.02 -12.56 4.97
N LEU A 209 0.77 -13.38 3.95
CA LEU A 209 0.63 -12.97 2.56
C LEU A 209 -0.64 -13.59 1.97
N CYS A 210 -1.51 -12.79 1.37
CA CYS A 210 -2.64 -13.31 0.61
C CYS A 210 -2.16 -13.77 -0.78
N THR A 211 -1.94 -15.07 -0.94
CA THR A 211 -1.58 -15.71 -2.22
C THR A 211 -2.79 -16.21 -3.00
N LYS A 212 -3.96 -16.26 -2.34
CA LYS A 212 -5.26 -16.66 -2.88
C LYS A 212 -6.35 -15.82 -2.22
N ALA A 213 -7.22 -15.20 -3.01
CA ALA A 213 -8.30 -14.36 -2.47
C ALA A 213 -9.18 -15.16 -1.48
N GLY A 214 -9.53 -14.55 -0.35
CA GLY A 214 -10.26 -15.18 0.75
C GLY A 214 -9.42 -16.06 1.69
N GLU A 215 -8.09 -16.15 1.49
CA GLU A 215 -7.19 -16.95 2.33
C GLU A 215 -5.88 -16.20 2.64
N TRP A 216 -5.44 -16.28 3.90
CA TRP A 216 -4.17 -15.76 4.37
C TRP A 216 -3.14 -16.88 4.52
N SER A 217 -2.02 -16.79 3.80
CA SER A 217 -0.92 -17.76 3.91
C SER A 217 0.14 -17.24 4.88
N VAL A 218 0.67 -18.13 5.74
CA VAL A 218 1.88 -17.85 6.53
C VAL A 218 3.10 -18.17 5.67
N ILE A 219 3.93 -17.17 5.37
CA ILE A 219 5.13 -17.32 4.53
C ILE A 219 6.45 -17.26 5.32
N GLY A 220 6.36 -16.98 6.62
CA GLY A 220 7.48 -17.03 7.55
C GLY A 220 7.00 -16.78 8.98
N PHE A 221 7.62 -17.43 9.96
CA PHE A 221 7.30 -17.22 11.37
C PHE A 221 8.49 -17.56 12.27
N THR A 222 8.45 -17.06 13.51
CA THR A 222 9.34 -17.43 14.60
C THR A 222 8.51 -17.56 15.88
N GLY A 223 8.95 -18.42 16.81
CA GLY A 223 8.21 -18.71 18.02
C GLY A 223 7.03 -19.67 17.82
N THR A 224 6.10 -19.63 18.76
CA THR A 224 4.92 -20.49 18.81
C THR A 224 3.68 -19.70 18.45
N TRP A 225 3.12 -20.01 17.29
CA TRP A 225 1.85 -19.46 16.84
C TRP A 225 0.83 -20.59 16.71
N THR A 226 -0.32 -20.43 17.34
CA THR A 226 -1.39 -21.43 17.35
C THR A 226 -2.68 -20.83 16.82
N ALA A 227 -3.50 -21.63 16.15
CA ALA A 227 -4.87 -21.21 15.85
C ALA A 227 -5.74 -21.30 17.09
N GLU A 228 -6.80 -20.49 17.13
CA GLU A 228 -7.91 -20.72 18.05
C GLU A 228 -8.42 -22.16 17.93
N PRO A 229 -8.71 -22.85 19.06
CA PRO A 229 -9.33 -24.17 19.06
C PRO A 229 -10.65 -24.26 18.27
#